data_AF-A0A970WG45-F1
#
_entry.id   AF-A0A970WG45-F1
#
_cell.length_a   1.000
_cell.length_b   1.000
_cell.length_c   1.000
_cell.angle_alpha   90.00
_cell.angle_beta   90.00
_cell.angle_gamma   90.00
#
_symmetry.space_group_name_H-M   'P 1'
#
loop_
_entity.id
_entity.type
_entity.pdbx_description
1 polymer ?
#
loop_
_entity_poly.entity_id
_entity_poly.type
_entity_poly.pdbx_seq_one_letter_code
_entity_poly.pdbx_strand_id
1 'polypeptide(L)'
;MERSLTVLLPVENSQATLAKNVRRLLEVLPDLTDSFEVVVIDDGSTDATLEVADELSTQYPQIRVVRSATPRGRTRAIQLGVRESRGEFLLLIDEDANLPIDEIGRLWAAAEQHDVVLGRLPSAAAYDPNRFRRLDGPSHGGYQILRRRAVGAIWDSLGHQLTLRAELARTGGKWFEIEIGSHRAGSCNRGPSPASRPQRPNYLQAIRDFTFGE
;
A
#
# COMPACT_ATOMS: atom_id res chain seq x y z
N MET A 1 -16.23 -4.64 18.48
CA MET A 1 -15.93 -5.40 17.25
C MET A 1 -14.44 -5.38 17.09
N GLU A 2 -13.80 -6.54 17.17
CA GLU A 2 -12.39 -6.67 16.76
C GLU A 2 -12.30 -6.37 15.26
N ARG A 3 -11.37 -5.47 14.89
CA ARG A 3 -11.18 -5.04 13.51
C ARG A 3 -10.24 -6.02 12.83
N SER A 4 -10.65 -6.62 11.72
CA SER A 4 -9.78 -7.52 10.97
C SER A 4 -8.92 -6.79 9.95
N LEU A 5 -7.66 -7.20 9.80
CA LEU A 5 -6.66 -6.56 8.95
C LEU A 5 -6.08 -7.53 7.93
N THR A 6 -6.09 -7.16 6.65
CA THR A 6 -5.31 -7.83 5.62
C THR A 6 -4.13 -6.94 5.22
N VAL A 7 -2.91 -7.42 5.39
CA VAL A 7 -1.73 -6.79 4.81
C VAL A 7 -1.53 -7.31 3.40
N LEU A 8 -1.43 -6.40 2.43
CA LEU A 8 -1.10 -6.73 1.05
C LEU A 8 0.39 -6.45 0.83
N LEU A 9 1.14 -7.52 0.56
CA LEU A 9 2.58 -7.47 0.31
C LEU A 9 2.87 -7.94 -1.12
N PRO A 10 2.78 -7.06 -2.12
CA PRO A 10 3.18 -7.37 -3.49
C PRO A 10 4.71 -7.54 -3.58
N VAL A 11 5.17 -8.59 -4.26
CA VAL A 11 6.59 -8.94 -4.40
C VAL A 11 6.91 -9.38 -5.83
N GLU A 12 8.16 -9.16 -6.24
CA GLU A 12 8.72 -9.62 -7.52
C GLU A 12 10.24 -9.76 -7.38
N ASN A 13 10.77 -10.98 -7.53
CA ASN A 13 12.20 -11.30 -7.45
C ASN A 13 12.86 -10.82 -6.13
N SER A 14 12.32 -11.31 -5.03
CA SER A 14 12.45 -10.84 -3.66
C SER A 14 13.00 -11.90 -2.69
N GLN A 15 13.57 -13.00 -3.20
CA GLN A 15 13.99 -14.15 -2.40
C GLN A 15 14.94 -13.80 -1.24
N ALA A 16 15.71 -12.72 -1.37
CA ALA A 16 16.71 -12.30 -0.38
C ALA A 16 16.12 -11.53 0.82
N THR A 17 14.95 -10.91 0.64
CA THR A 17 14.37 -9.94 1.57
C THR A 17 13.02 -10.39 2.13
N LEU A 18 12.25 -11.15 1.38
CA LEU A 18 10.89 -11.56 1.70
C LEU A 18 10.75 -12.16 3.12
N ALA A 19 11.56 -13.15 3.46
CA ALA A 19 11.46 -13.83 4.76
C ALA A 19 11.73 -12.90 5.93
N LYS A 20 12.67 -11.96 5.79
CA LYS A 20 12.95 -10.95 6.82
C LYS A 20 11.77 -10.00 6.99
N ASN A 21 11.19 -9.55 5.88
CA ASN A 21 10.10 -8.58 5.89
C ASN A 21 8.80 -9.18 6.44
N VAL A 22 8.48 -10.42 6.08
CA VAL A 22 7.33 -11.15 6.63
C VAL A 22 7.48 -11.36 8.14
N ARG A 23 8.65 -11.77 8.64
CA ARG A 23 8.87 -11.93 10.08
C ARG A 23 8.69 -10.61 10.83
N ARG A 24 9.22 -9.51 10.29
CA ARG A 24 9.01 -8.18 10.87
C ARG A 24 7.54 -7.78 10.91
N LEU A 25 6.76 -8.12 9.89
CA LEU A 25 5.31 -7.91 9.92
C LEU A 25 4.65 -8.73 11.03
N LEU A 26 5.00 -10.01 11.16
CA LEU A 26 4.47 -10.90 12.19
C LEU A 26 4.80 -10.47 13.61
N GLU A 27 5.91 -9.75 13.82
CA GLU A 27 6.24 -9.15 15.12
C GLU A 27 5.33 -7.95 15.47
N VAL A 28 4.81 -7.23 14.47
CA VAL A 28 4.12 -5.95 14.65
C VAL A 28 2.60 -6.08 14.63
N LEU A 29 2.07 -6.90 13.73
CA LEU A 29 0.63 -7.01 13.50
C LEU A 29 -0.17 -7.44 14.74
N PRO A 30 0.32 -8.30 15.64
CA PRO A 30 -0.38 -8.65 16.87
C PRO A 30 -0.67 -7.44 17.78
N ASP A 31 0.16 -6.40 17.77
CA ASP A 31 -0.07 -5.18 18.56
C ASP A 31 -1.21 -4.32 18.01
N LEU A 32 -1.62 -4.55 16.75
CA LEU A 32 -2.70 -3.81 16.09
C LEU A 32 -4.04 -4.52 16.24
N THR A 33 -4.06 -5.84 16.05
CA THR A 33 -5.26 -6.68 16.13
C THR A 33 -4.89 -8.16 16.18
N ASP A 34 -5.68 -8.97 16.88
CA ASP A 34 -5.55 -10.43 16.90
C ASP A 34 -6.05 -11.08 15.59
N SER A 35 -6.88 -10.37 14.81
CA SER A 35 -7.47 -10.87 13.57
C SER A 35 -6.75 -10.29 12.35
N PHE A 36 -5.60 -10.83 11.98
CA PHE A 36 -4.86 -10.40 10.79
C PHE A 36 -4.50 -11.54 9.83
N GLU A 37 -4.27 -11.18 8.57
CA GLU A 37 -3.60 -12.02 7.57
C GLU A 37 -2.58 -11.17 6.79
N VAL A 38 -1.53 -11.80 6.27
CA VAL A 38 -0.62 -11.21 5.30
C VAL A 38 -0.76 -11.98 4.00
N VAL A 39 -1.17 -11.28 2.95
CA VAL A 39 -1.27 -11.84 1.60
C VAL A 39 -0.03 -11.40 0.83
N VAL A 40 0.90 -12.35 0.65
CA VAL A 40 2.06 -12.20 -0.24
C VAL A 40 1.56 -12.38 -1.67
N ILE A 41 1.64 -11.31 -2.47
CA ILE A 41 1.22 -11.34 -3.87
C ILE A 41 2.45 -11.39 -4.77
N ASP A 42 2.80 -12.59 -5.23
CA ASP A 42 3.88 -12.79 -6.19
C ASP A 42 3.44 -12.40 -7.60
N ASP A 43 4.02 -11.35 -8.17
CA ASP A 43 3.69 -10.89 -9.53
C ASP A 43 4.55 -11.56 -10.61
N GLY A 44 4.66 -12.89 -10.53
CA GLY A 44 5.35 -13.70 -11.53
C GLY A 44 6.88 -13.69 -11.38
N SER A 45 7.38 -13.83 -10.16
CA SER A 45 8.83 -13.97 -9.92
C SER A 45 9.42 -15.14 -10.69
N THR A 46 10.69 -14.95 -11.07
CA THR A 46 11.51 -15.89 -11.85
C THR A 46 12.67 -16.50 -11.04
N ASP A 47 12.83 -16.05 -9.81
CA ASP A 47 13.78 -16.54 -8.82
C ASP A 47 13.05 -17.38 -7.75
N ALA A 48 13.72 -17.67 -6.62
CA ALA A 48 13.18 -18.52 -5.56
C ALA A 48 12.12 -17.83 -4.65
N THR A 49 11.55 -16.69 -5.06
CA THR A 49 10.63 -15.91 -4.22
C THR A 49 9.36 -16.69 -3.87
N LEU A 50 8.82 -17.46 -4.82
CA LEU A 50 7.61 -18.24 -4.59
C LEU A 50 7.86 -19.34 -3.58
N GLU A 51 8.97 -20.05 -3.71
CA GLU A 51 9.39 -21.11 -2.79
C GLU A 51 9.53 -20.57 -1.38
N VAL A 52 10.19 -19.41 -1.22
CA VAL A 52 10.31 -18.72 0.08
C VAL A 52 8.93 -18.32 0.62
N ALA A 53 8.03 -17.82 -0.22
CA ALA A 53 6.67 -17.45 0.20
C ALA A 53 5.87 -18.66 0.69
N ASP A 54 5.94 -19.78 -0.04
CA ASP A 54 5.24 -21.02 0.28
C ASP A 54 5.75 -21.64 1.59
N GLU A 55 7.07 -21.64 1.80
CA GLU A 55 7.69 -22.04 3.07
C GLU A 55 7.18 -21.20 4.25
N LEU A 56 7.11 -19.88 4.08
CA LEU A 56 6.56 -18.98 5.11
C LEU A 56 5.09 -19.28 5.39
N SER A 57 4.27 -19.58 4.37
CA SER A 57 2.87 -19.93 4.56
C SER A 57 2.66 -21.25 5.29
N THR A 58 3.60 -22.18 5.14
CA THR A 58 3.59 -23.46 5.88
C THR A 58 3.97 -23.23 7.35
N GLN A 59 4.87 -22.30 7.63
CA GLN A 59 5.33 -21.98 8.98
C GLN A 59 4.34 -21.12 9.77
N TYR A 60 3.63 -20.22 9.09
CA TYR A 60 2.80 -19.19 9.70
C TYR A 60 1.39 -19.20 9.10
N PRO A 61 0.35 -19.63 9.85
CA PRO A 61 -1.02 -19.76 9.33
C PRO A 61 -1.68 -18.42 8.96
N GLN A 62 -1.12 -17.30 9.41
CA GLN A 62 -1.57 -15.96 9.03
C GLN A 62 -1.09 -15.54 7.64
N ILE A 63 -0.15 -16.28 7.04
CA ILE A 63 0.42 -15.96 5.73
C ILE A 63 -0.31 -16.73 4.64
N ARG A 64 -0.70 -16.02 3.59
CA ARG A 64 -1.27 -16.59 2.37
C ARG A 64 -0.46 -16.12 1.16
N VAL A 65 -0.25 -17.01 0.21
CA VAL A 65 0.44 -16.71 -1.03
C VAL A 65 -0.56 -16.69 -2.17
N VAL A 66 -0.46 -15.68 -3.01
CA VAL A 66 -1.25 -15.54 -4.24
C VAL A 66 -0.28 -15.20 -5.36
N ARG A 67 -0.34 -15.94 -6.47
CA ARG A 67 0.57 -15.73 -7.60
C ARG A 67 -0.19 -15.30 -8.85
N SER A 68 0.33 -14.29 -9.55
CA SER A 68 -0.01 -13.98 -10.93
C SER A 68 0.72 -14.95 -11.87
N ALA A 69 -0.01 -15.56 -12.81
CA ALA A 69 0.60 -16.45 -13.82
C ALA A 69 1.62 -15.74 -14.72
N THR A 70 1.45 -14.42 -14.92
CA THR A 70 2.32 -13.55 -15.71
C THR A 70 2.49 -12.23 -14.96
N PRO A 71 3.68 -11.60 -14.97
CA PRO A 71 3.86 -10.26 -14.40
C PRO A 71 2.89 -9.25 -15.03
N ARG A 72 2.20 -8.48 -14.20
CA ARG A 72 1.17 -7.51 -14.63
C ARG A 72 1.31 -6.14 -13.97
N GLY A 73 2.37 -5.95 -13.21
CA GLY A 73 2.65 -4.73 -12.50
C GLY A 73 1.96 -4.66 -11.14
N ARG A 74 2.50 -3.78 -10.30
CA ARG A 74 2.09 -3.55 -8.91
C ARG A 74 0.58 -3.35 -8.75
N THR A 75 -0.02 -2.49 -9.57
CA THR A 75 -1.44 -2.15 -9.47
C THR A 75 -2.31 -3.39 -9.66
N ARG A 76 -1.94 -4.29 -10.58
CA ARG A 76 -2.65 -5.55 -10.79
C ARG A 76 -2.41 -6.54 -9.67
N ALA A 77 -1.19 -6.61 -9.11
CA ALA A 77 -0.89 -7.39 -7.92
C ALA A 77 -1.71 -6.93 -6.71
N ILE A 78 -1.80 -5.62 -6.46
CA ILE A 78 -2.63 -5.06 -5.39
C ILE A 78 -4.10 -5.38 -5.63
N GLN A 79 -4.62 -5.16 -6.85
CA GLN A 79 -6.01 -5.49 -7.18
C GLN A 79 -6.31 -6.99 -6.96
N LEU A 80 -5.36 -7.87 -7.25
CA LEU A 80 -5.46 -9.29 -6.96
C LEU A 80 -5.50 -9.55 -5.46
N GLY A 81 -4.57 -8.96 -4.70
CA GLY A 81 -4.56 -9.04 -3.24
C GLY A 81 -5.84 -8.53 -2.58
N VAL A 82 -6.41 -7.42 -3.07
CA VAL A 82 -7.69 -6.88 -2.59
C VAL A 82 -8.83 -7.89 -2.81
N ARG A 83 -8.90 -8.56 -3.97
CA ARG A 83 -9.94 -9.59 -4.21
C ARG A 83 -9.81 -10.78 -3.26
N GLU A 84 -8.58 -11.15 -2.92
CA GLU A 84 -8.27 -12.29 -2.05
C GLU A 84 -8.35 -11.95 -0.55
N SER A 85 -8.42 -10.67 -0.21
CA SER A 85 -8.44 -10.16 1.16
C SER A 85 -9.75 -10.46 1.90
N ARG A 86 -9.62 -10.83 3.17
CA ARG A 86 -10.74 -11.16 4.07
C ARG A 86 -10.95 -10.09 5.14
N GLY A 87 -9.93 -9.30 5.43
CA GLY A 87 -9.94 -8.22 6.42
C GLY A 87 -10.93 -7.11 6.08
N GLU A 88 -11.48 -6.49 7.12
CA GLU A 88 -12.26 -5.25 7.00
C GLU A 88 -11.37 -4.10 6.52
N PHE A 89 -10.12 -4.08 6.98
CA PHE A 89 -9.11 -3.10 6.61
C PHE A 89 -8.02 -3.75 5.78
N LEU A 90 -7.48 -2.98 4.84
CA LEU A 90 -6.39 -3.36 3.98
C LEU A 90 -5.21 -2.44 4.24
N LEU A 91 -4.05 -3.01 4.57
CA LEU A 91 -2.80 -2.28 4.70
C LEU A 91 -1.90 -2.62 3.52
N LEU A 92 -1.68 -1.64 2.65
CA LEU A 92 -0.79 -1.79 1.49
C LEU A 92 0.61 -1.37 1.93
N ILE A 93 1.56 -2.31 1.82
CA ILE A 93 2.96 -2.11 2.21
C ILE A 93 3.86 -2.48 1.03
N ASP A 94 4.94 -1.71 0.86
CA ASP A 94 6.04 -2.09 0.00
C ASP A 94 6.98 -3.03 0.73
N GLU A 95 7.50 -4.05 0.03
CA GLU A 95 8.46 -4.97 0.62
C GLU A 95 9.69 -4.26 1.19
N ASP A 96 10.18 -3.23 0.52
CA ASP A 96 11.32 -2.43 0.96
C ASP A 96 10.96 -1.32 1.94
N ALA A 97 9.70 -1.22 2.35
CA ALA A 97 9.30 -0.25 3.34
C ALA A 97 9.98 -0.62 4.66
N ASN A 98 10.98 0.18 5.06
CA ASN A 98 11.43 0.18 6.44
C ASN A 98 10.23 0.59 7.28
N LEU A 99 9.56 -0.40 7.89
CA LEU A 99 8.34 -0.27 8.69
C LEU A 99 8.66 0.13 10.14
N PRO A 100 8.80 1.41 10.51
CA PRO A 100 8.74 1.77 11.92
C PRO A 100 7.35 1.39 12.45
N ILE A 101 7.35 0.51 13.44
CA ILE A 101 6.17 -0.07 14.10
C ILE A 101 5.18 1.04 14.50
N ASP A 102 5.71 2.11 15.10
CA ASP A 102 4.96 3.27 15.58
C ASP A 102 4.10 3.93 14.49
N GLU A 103 4.55 3.90 13.23
CA GLU A 103 3.86 4.58 12.14
C GLU A 103 2.68 3.75 11.62
N ILE A 104 2.78 2.42 11.65
CA ILE A 104 1.62 1.55 11.34
C ILE A 104 0.54 1.72 12.41
N GLY A 105 0.93 1.80 13.68
CA GLY A 105 0.01 2.09 14.78
C GLY A 105 -0.75 3.40 14.59
N ARG A 106 -0.06 4.47 14.13
CA ARG A 106 -0.69 5.76 13.81
C ARG A 106 -1.70 5.65 12.67
N LEU A 107 -1.36 4.94 11.59
CA LEU A 107 -2.28 4.69 10.48
C LEU A 107 -3.52 3.92 10.96
N TRP A 108 -3.29 2.88 11.78
CA TRP A 108 -4.33 2.00 12.29
C TRP A 108 -5.32 2.73 13.19
N ALA A 109 -4.83 3.61 14.07
CA ALA A 109 -5.66 4.47 14.90
C ALA A 109 -6.50 5.44 14.05
N ALA A 110 -5.89 6.07 13.02
CA ALA A 110 -6.60 7.01 12.15
C ALA A 110 -7.70 6.33 11.29
N ALA A 111 -7.54 5.04 10.99
CA ALA A 111 -8.48 4.25 10.19
C ALA A 111 -9.83 4.01 10.91
N GLU A 112 -9.91 4.27 12.22
CA GLU A 112 -11.19 4.26 12.94
C GLU A 112 -12.16 5.30 12.38
N GLN A 113 -11.64 6.49 12.08
CA GLN A 113 -12.46 7.65 11.73
C GLN A 113 -12.53 7.92 10.21
N HIS A 114 -11.65 7.29 9.44
CA HIS A 114 -11.49 7.55 8.01
C HIS A 114 -11.61 6.26 7.20
N ASP A 115 -12.12 6.38 5.98
CA ASP A 115 -12.22 5.27 5.05
C ASP A 115 -10.88 4.98 4.37
N VAL A 116 -10.03 6.01 4.25
CA VAL A 116 -8.69 5.92 3.66
C VAL A 116 -7.70 6.75 4.49
N VAL A 117 -6.57 6.15 4.85
CA VAL A 117 -5.46 6.83 5.52
C VAL A 117 -4.20 6.67 4.68
N LEU A 118 -3.58 7.79 4.33
CA LEU A 118 -2.36 7.85 3.53
C LEU A 118 -1.17 8.23 4.42
N GLY A 119 -0.12 7.42 4.37
CA GLY A 119 1.17 7.70 4.96
C GLY A 119 2.11 8.31 3.93
N ARG A 120 2.60 9.52 4.20
CA ARG A 120 3.58 10.23 3.35
C ARG A 120 4.95 10.22 4.00
N LEU A 121 5.96 9.64 3.33
CA LEU A 121 7.36 9.82 3.70
C LEU A 121 7.88 11.21 3.29
N PRO A 122 8.77 11.85 4.08
CA PRO A 122 9.39 13.12 3.71
C PRO A 122 10.32 12.97 2.49
N SER A 123 10.29 13.99 1.64
CA SER A 123 10.88 14.04 0.30
C SER A 123 12.39 13.72 0.22
N ALA A 124 13.14 13.80 1.32
CA ALA A 124 14.58 13.55 1.34
C ALA A 124 14.95 12.05 1.45
N ALA A 125 14.01 11.19 1.86
CA ALA A 125 14.23 9.74 1.96
C ALA A 125 13.67 8.94 0.77
N ALA A 126 13.09 9.63 -0.22
CA ALA A 126 12.15 9.04 -1.18
C ALA A 126 12.68 8.89 -2.62
N TYR A 127 13.99 8.95 -2.87
CA TYR A 127 14.53 8.86 -4.23
C TYR A 127 15.73 7.91 -4.36
N ASP A 128 15.47 6.70 -4.88
CA ASP A 128 16.47 5.91 -5.61
C ASP A 128 15.94 5.62 -7.03
N PRO A 129 16.47 6.27 -8.08
CA PRO A 129 16.01 6.12 -9.45
C PRO A 129 16.36 4.77 -10.08
N ASN A 130 17.23 3.96 -9.47
CA ASN A 130 17.63 2.65 -9.99
C ASN A 130 16.79 1.49 -9.44
N ARG A 131 15.94 1.72 -8.43
CA ARG A 131 15.23 0.64 -7.70
C ARG A 131 13.83 0.31 -8.21
N PHE A 132 13.28 1.08 -9.16
CA PHE A 132 11.88 0.94 -9.60
C PHE A 132 11.71 0.86 -11.12
N ARG A 133 12.63 0.17 -11.81
CA ARG A 133 12.65 0.13 -13.28
C ARG A 133 11.73 -0.94 -13.91
N ARG A 134 10.85 -1.61 -13.14
CA ARG A 134 9.95 -2.67 -13.68
C ARG A 134 8.49 -2.64 -13.23
N LEU A 135 8.08 -1.67 -12.40
CA LEU A 135 6.68 -1.48 -12.00
C LEU A 135 6.37 0.01 -12.23
N ASP A 136 5.98 0.35 -13.44
CA ASP A 136 6.08 1.69 -14.01
C ASP A 136 5.37 2.83 -13.21
N GLY A 137 6.16 3.63 -12.47
CA GLY A 137 5.96 5.06 -12.18
C GLY A 137 5.13 5.50 -10.95
N PRO A 138 5.35 6.76 -10.49
CA PRO A 138 6.13 7.08 -9.30
C PRO A 138 5.53 6.48 -8.01
N SER A 139 6.19 5.43 -7.53
CA SER A 139 6.08 4.88 -6.18
C SER A 139 6.41 5.97 -5.16
N HIS A 140 5.39 6.61 -4.60
CA HIS A 140 5.58 7.39 -3.38
C HIS A 140 5.46 6.38 -2.25
N GLY A 141 6.60 5.79 -1.88
CA GLY A 141 6.75 4.76 -0.85
C GLY A 141 6.00 5.15 0.41
N GLY A 142 4.76 4.72 0.50
CA GLY A 142 3.81 5.38 1.35
C GLY A 142 2.71 4.42 1.70
N TYR A 143 2.62 4.18 2.99
CA TYR A 143 1.69 3.25 3.60
C TYR A 143 0.26 3.68 3.35
N GLN A 144 -0.63 2.73 3.12
CA GLN A 144 -2.05 3.03 2.93
C GLN A 144 -2.87 2.06 3.76
N ILE A 145 -3.71 2.59 4.65
CA ILE A 145 -4.77 1.80 5.28
C ILE A 145 -6.10 2.20 4.69
N LEU A 146 -6.84 1.22 4.20
CA LEU A 146 -8.09 1.39 3.49
C LEU A 146 -9.16 0.53 4.16
N ARG A 147 -10.36 1.05 4.36
CA ARG A 147 -11.52 0.19 4.60
C ARG A 147 -11.89 -0.51 3.30
N ARG A 148 -12.04 -1.83 3.32
CA ARG A 148 -12.34 -2.64 2.12
C ARG A 148 -13.58 -2.15 1.38
N ARG A 149 -14.61 -1.66 2.09
CA ARG A 149 -15.83 -1.09 1.49
C ARG A 149 -15.59 0.19 0.67
N ALA A 150 -14.51 0.92 0.93
CA ALA A 150 -14.19 2.16 0.24
C ALA A 150 -13.43 1.94 -1.08
N VAL A 151 -12.88 0.73 -1.26
CA VAL A 151 -12.02 0.36 -2.40
C VAL A 151 -12.76 0.50 -3.74
N GLY A 152 -14.07 0.23 -3.78
CA GLY A 152 -14.86 0.34 -5.02
C GLY A 152 -14.80 1.72 -5.68
N ALA A 153 -14.71 2.79 -4.90
CA ALA A 153 -14.63 4.17 -5.43
C ALA A 153 -13.23 4.56 -5.91
N ILE A 154 -12.20 3.80 -5.58
CA ILE A 154 -10.79 4.14 -5.81
C ILE A 154 -10.02 3.02 -6.53
N TRP A 155 -10.74 2.02 -7.05
CA TRP A 155 -10.21 0.75 -7.55
C TRP A 155 -9.10 0.90 -8.59
N ASP A 156 -9.28 1.84 -9.52
CA ASP A 156 -8.34 2.10 -10.61
C ASP A 156 -7.13 2.95 -10.17
N SER A 157 -7.21 3.55 -8.98
CA SER A 157 -6.18 4.41 -8.41
C SER A 157 -5.33 3.72 -7.34
N LEU A 158 -5.65 2.46 -7.00
CA LEU A 158 -4.92 1.68 -6.02
C LEU A 158 -3.45 1.52 -6.45
N GLY A 159 -2.54 1.64 -5.49
CA GLY A 159 -1.10 1.50 -5.75
C GLY A 159 -0.39 2.79 -6.17
N HIS A 160 -1.12 3.84 -6.57
CA HIS A 160 -0.54 5.14 -6.91
C HIS A 160 -1.10 6.25 -6.00
N GLN A 161 -0.34 6.65 -4.98
CA GLN A 161 -0.81 7.66 -4.00
C GLN A 161 -1.25 8.99 -4.64
N LEU A 162 -0.58 9.45 -5.70
CA LEU A 162 -0.94 10.67 -6.40
C LEU A 162 -2.32 10.58 -7.06
N THR A 163 -2.56 9.50 -7.80
CA THR A 163 -3.85 9.23 -8.47
C THR A 163 -4.93 8.99 -7.43
N LEU A 164 -4.60 8.28 -6.35
CA LEU A 164 -5.51 8.03 -5.24
C LEU A 164 -5.99 9.31 -4.56
N ARG A 165 -5.10 10.27 -4.28
CA ARG A 165 -5.50 11.58 -3.73
C ARG A 165 -6.44 12.33 -4.66
N ALA A 166 -6.13 12.36 -5.97
CA ALA A 166 -6.98 13.03 -6.96
C ALA A 166 -8.38 12.40 -7.01
N GLU A 167 -8.43 11.07 -6.93
CA GLU A 167 -9.68 10.31 -6.97
C GLU A 167 -10.50 10.45 -5.68
N LEU A 168 -9.86 10.43 -4.52
CA LEU A 168 -10.51 10.68 -3.23
C LEU A 168 -11.09 12.11 -3.15
N ALA A 169 -10.37 13.09 -3.67
CA ALA A 169 -10.86 14.45 -3.79
C ALA A 169 -12.06 14.58 -4.76
N ARG A 170 -12.15 13.70 -5.77
CA ARG A 170 -13.24 13.68 -6.75
C ARG A 170 -14.50 12.99 -6.22
N THR A 171 -14.32 11.90 -5.49
CA THR A 171 -15.42 11.04 -5.00
C THR A 171 -16.01 11.50 -3.67
N GLY A 172 -15.35 12.43 -2.96
CA GLY A 172 -15.80 12.94 -1.67
C GLY A 172 -15.65 11.94 -0.52
N GLY A 173 -14.84 10.89 -0.70
CA GLY A 173 -14.56 9.90 0.35
C GLY A 173 -13.87 10.53 1.56
N LYS A 174 -14.11 9.99 2.76
CA LYS A 174 -13.44 10.44 3.98
C LYS A 174 -12.01 9.90 4.01
N TRP A 175 -11.03 10.77 3.81
CA TRP A 175 -9.63 10.40 3.85
C TRP A 175 -8.83 11.29 4.79
N PHE A 176 -7.70 10.75 5.28
CA PHE A 176 -6.75 11.45 6.12
C PHE A 176 -5.32 11.17 5.65
N GLU A 177 -4.41 12.10 5.89
CA GLU A 177 -3.01 11.94 5.57
C GLU A 177 -2.14 12.25 6.77
N ILE A 178 -1.17 11.37 7.02
CA ILE A 178 -0.16 11.54 8.05
C ILE A 178 1.24 11.60 7.43
N GLU A 179 2.10 12.44 8.00
CA GLU A 179 3.52 12.41 7.72
C GLU A 179 4.20 11.36 8.60
N ILE A 180 5.09 10.58 7.99
CA ILE A 180 5.75 9.42 8.57
C ILE A 180 7.25 9.69 8.61
N GLY A 181 7.91 9.45 9.74
CA GLY A 181 9.36 9.68 9.89
C GLY A 181 9.75 11.06 10.41
N SER A 182 8.78 11.92 10.76
CA SER A 182 9.04 13.12 11.57
C SER A 182 8.64 12.85 13.02
N HIS A 183 9.62 12.53 13.87
CA HIS A 183 9.45 12.72 15.31
C HIS A 183 9.35 14.24 15.60
N ARG A 184 8.16 14.81 15.40
CA ARG A 184 7.67 15.98 16.12
C ARG A 184 6.16 15.82 16.36
N ALA A 185 5.79 15.76 17.64
CA ALA A 185 4.42 15.80 18.09
C ALA A 185 3.71 17.05 17.53
N GLY A 186 2.49 16.85 17.03
CA GLY A 186 1.50 17.91 16.83
C GLY A 186 1.64 18.73 15.55
N SER A 187 1.06 18.26 14.44
CA SER A 187 0.24 19.16 13.62
C SER A 187 -0.93 18.37 13.00
N CYS A 188 -2.13 18.72 13.44
CA CYS A 188 -3.38 18.23 12.87
C CYS A 188 -3.69 19.11 11.66
N ASN A 189 -3.21 18.74 10.47
CA ASN A 189 -3.57 19.45 9.25
C ASN A 189 -4.96 19.00 8.80
N ARG A 190 -5.95 19.85 9.06
CA ARG A 190 -7.25 19.78 8.37
C ARG A 190 -6.98 20.00 6.88
N GLY A 191 -7.47 19.09 6.04
CA GLY A 191 -7.34 19.17 4.57
C GLY A 191 -7.80 20.52 4.02
N PRO A 192 -7.35 20.92 2.82
CA PRO A 192 -7.61 22.25 2.29
C PRO A 192 -9.12 22.50 2.11
N SER A 193 -9.56 23.68 2.55
CA SER A 193 -10.91 24.21 2.28
C SER A 193 -11.11 24.42 0.76
N PRO A 194 -12.34 24.30 0.20
CA PRO A 194 -12.58 24.19 -1.24
C PRO A 194 -12.17 25.39 -2.13
N ALA A 195 -11.57 26.44 -1.57
CA ALA A 195 -11.55 27.78 -2.17
C ALA A 195 -10.21 28.26 -2.75
N SER A 196 -9.15 27.46 -2.82
CA SER A 196 -7.89 27.89 -3.46
C SER A 196 -7.24 26.77 -4.29
N ARG A 197 -7.65 26.68 -5.56
CA ARG A 197 -7.00 25.83 -6.56
C ARG A 197 -5.86 26.60 -7.23
N PRO A 198 -4.58 26.22 -7.10
CA PRO A 198 -3.58 26.57 -8.10
C PRO A 198 -3.89 25.83 -9.42
N GLN A 199 -3.59 26.45 -10.56
CA GLN A 199 -3.78 25.85 -11.89
C GLN A 199 -2.94 24.57 -12.01
N ARG A 200 -3.58 23.50 -12.48
CA ARG A 200 -3.03 22.14 -12.54
C ARG A 200 -2.26 21.92 -13.86
N PRO A 201 -1.14 21.18 -13.85
CA PRO A 201 -0.66 20.49 -15.04
C PRO A 201 -1.75 19.55 -15.60
N ASN A 202 -1.84 19.43 -16.93
CA ASN A 202 -2.82 18.57 -17.60
C ASN A 202 -2.42 17.10 -17.50
N TYR A 203 -2.69 16.48 -16.35
CA TYR A 203 -2.37 15.06 -16.06
C TYR A 203 -3.15 14.07 -16.92
N LEU A 204 -4.25 14.48 -17.57
CA LEU A 204 -4.98 13.63 -18.50
C LEU A 204 -4.14 13.28 -19.75
N GLN A 205 -3.20 14.14 -20.14
CA GLN A 205 -2.28 13.87 -21.24
C GLN A 205 -1.26 12.78 -20.84
N ALA A 206 -0.66 12.90 -19.65
CA ALA A 206 0.30 11.92 -19.14
C ALA A 206 -0.32 10.52 -18.97
N ILE A 207 -1.61 10.43 -18.61
CA ILE A 207 -2.34 9.16 -18.51
C ILE A 207 -2.61 8.58 -19.91
N ARG A 208 -2.92 9.43 -20.91
CA ARG A 208 -3.20 9.00 -22.28
C ARG A 208 -1.97 8.43 -22.96
N ASP A 209 -0.83 9.09 -22.80
CA ASP A 209 0.46 8.68 -23.38
C ASP A 209 0.96 7.37 -22.75
N PHE A 210 0.57 7.08 -21.51
CA PHE A 210 0.92 5.87 -20.79
C PHE A 210 -0.02 4.68 -21.05
N THR A 211 -1.31 4.95 -21.35
CA THR A 211 -2.33 3.89 -21.52
C THR A 211 -2.44 3.40 -22.97
N PHE A 212 -2.00 4.18 -23.96
CA PHE A 212 -2.17 3.87 -25.39
C PHE A 212 -0.93 4.18 -26.25
N GLY A 213 0.27 4.20 -25.69
CA GLY A 213 1.50 4.29 -26.48
C GLY A 213 1.75 2.98 -27.25
N GLU A 214 1.85 3.08 -28.57
CA GLU A 214 2.29 2.00 -29.49
C GLU A 214 3.68 1.45 -29.15
#